data_AF-A0A258AKK0-F1
#
_entry.id   AF-A0A258AKK0-F1
#
_cell.length_a   1.000
_cell.length_b   1.000
_cell.length_c   1.000
_cell.angle_alpha   90.00
_cell.angle_beta   90.00
_cell.angle_gamma   90.00
#
_symmetry.space_group_name_H-M   'P 1'
#
loop_
_entity.id
_entity.type
_entity.pdbx_description
1 polymer ?
#
loop_
_entity_poly.entity_id
_entity_poly.type
_entity_poly.pdbx_seq_one_letter_code
_entity_poly.pdbx_strand_id
1 'polypeptide(L)'
;TFGLYPDDNSGGIDIIGNIVYRVAHTPIHMHNSRDCIVENNIFALGAKFQFDLHGWTKDQRFYAGHIETMIKGYESVAGLPAWKHMRNMDLHPKDAIREDGTMMSGNSFQHNIMFGDTPGVKYGDIRNATPKWNTIDYNIAWNSGHPIVTGINQVGPDIGEPFVTETFDSTEPGKTPKGWGFNHRPNKDVQLVVADGALRVDCALGTDPKNPKSVFHSPDVPIKPGAAYRVKLRVKSTEPTAKISLAFAAFKNGAGYWQAGSTSITATSEWKEVEATGRMPRENEAGWKPWMTAFWLRIDCHEPKGQVFIDDVRITEAEPLDEWAAWQNAGWDKHSMVADPLFIDWKNDDFRLKPESPAFKLGFKAIPVEKIGIRKE
;
A
#
# COMPACT_ATOMS: atom_id res chain seq x y z
N THR A 1 -17.12 12.00 5.58
CA THR A 1 -18.20 11.01 5.52
C THR A 1 -17.91 10.04 4.38
N PHE A 2 -18.34 8.79 4.54
CA PHE A 2 -18.30 7.76 3.50
C PHE A 2 -19.59 7.80 2.67
N GLY A 3 -19.56 7.29 1.44
CA GLY A 3 -20.75 7.11 0.61
C GLY A 3 -21.51 5.84 0.98
N LEU A 4 -21.14 4.72 0.37
CA LEU A 4 -21.59 3.38 0.76
C LEU A 4 -20.62 2.79 1.78
N TYR A 5 -21.18 2.17 2.83
CA TYR A 5 -20.40 1.64 3.94
C TYR A 5 -20.95 0.28 4.40
N PRO A 6 -20.61 -0.81 3.71
CA PRO A 6 -20.68 -2.16 4.27
C PRO A 6 -19.77 -2.25 5.50
N ASP A 7 -20.38 -2.12 6.68
CA ASP A 7 -19.66 -2.04 7.94
C ASP A 7 -19.24 -3.42 8.48
N ASP A 8 -18.25 -3.41 9.36
CA ASP A 8 -17.63 -4.53 10.09
C ASP A 8 -18.09 -5.94 9.69
N ASN A 9 -17.29 -6.63 8.87
CA ASN A 9 -17.51 -8.04 8.50
C ASN A 9 -18.76 -8.31 7.67
N SER A 10 -19.40 -7.28 7.12
CA SER A 10 -20.50 -7.42 6.17
C SER A 10 -20.16 -8.44 5.08
N GLY A 11 -21.02 -9.45 4.94
CA GLY A 11 -20.83 -10.57 4.04
C GLY A 11 -21.85 -10.55 2.89
N GLY A 12 -21.48 -11.01 1.70
CA GLY A 12 -22.47 -11.40 0.67
C GLY A 12 -23.36 -10.27 0.13
N ILE A 13 -22.95 -9.01 0.27
CA ILE A 13 -23.72 -7.86 -0.22
C ILE A 13 -23.44 -7.62 -1.71
N ASP A 14 -24.50 -7.40 -2.49
CA ASP A 14 -24.43 -6.98 -3.89
C ASP A 14 -24.65 -5.46 -3.99
N ILE A 15 -23.62 -4.75 -4.46
CA ILE A 15 -23.60 -3.30 -4.64
C ILE A 15 -23.47 -3.05 -6.13
N ILE A 16 -24.63 -2.90 -6.80
CA ILE A 16 -24.68 -2.92 -8.26
C ILE A 16 -25.41 -1.70 -8.80
N GLY A 17 -24.83 -1.04 -9.81
CA GLY A 17 -25.52 0.01 -10.57
C GLY A 17 -25.68 1.35 -9.84
N ASN A 18 -24.78 1.67 -8.90
CA ASN A 18 -24.84 2.90 -8.11
C ASN A 18 -24.03 4.04 -8.74
N ILE A 19 -24.43 5.27 -8.46
CA ILE A 19 -23.66 6.48 -8.76
C ILE A 19 -23.44 7.20 -7.42
N VAL A 20 -22.18 7.27 -6.97
CA VAL A 20 -21.82 7.85 -5.67
C VAL A 20 -20.68 8.84 -5.88
N TYR A 21 -20.90 10.10 -5.52
CA TYR A 21 -19.92 11.16 -5.79
C TYR A 21 -19.84 12.25 -4.73
N ARG A 22 -18.73 13.02 -4.78
CA ARG A 22 -18.44 14.19 -3.91
C ARG A 22 -18.60 13.89 -2.42
N VAL A 23 -17.92 12.84 -1.98
CA VAL A 23 -17.89 12.45 -0.57
C VAL A 23 -16.56 12.85 0.06
N ALA A 24 -16.61 13.25 1.33
CA ALA A 24 -15.44 13.78 2.04
C ALA A 24 -14.36 12.73 2.37
N HIS A 25 -14.60 11.44 2.12
CA HIS A 25 -13.59 10.39 2.28
C HIS A 25 -13.48 9.51 1.03
N THR A 26 -14.40 8.55 0.87
CA THR A 26 -14.47 7.63 -0.27
C THR A 26 -15.91 7.30 -0.65
N PRO A 27 -16.23 7.16 -1.95
CA PRO A 27 -17.53 6.71 -2.44
C PRO A 27 -17.97 5.37 -1.89
N ILE A 28 -17.03 4.45 -1.66
CA ILE A 28 -17.29 3.15 -1.04
C ILE A 28 -16.17 2.80 -0.05
N HIS A 29 -16.58 2.43 1.16
CA HIS A 29 -15.70 1.98 2.24
C HIS A 29 -16.04 0.53 2.60
N MET A 30 -15.13 -0.40 2.31
CA MET A 30 -15.32 -1.81 2.66
C MET A 30 -14.59 -2.11 3.95
N HIS A 31 -15.34 -2.29 5.04
CA HIS A 31 -14.73 -2.51 6.36
C HIS A 31 -14.76 -3.98 6.74
N ASN A 32 -13.60 -4.63 6.57
CA ASN A 32 -13.40 -6.06 6.72
C ASN A 32 -14.47 -6.94 6.05
N SER A 33 -15.05 -6.47 4.94
CA SER A 33 -16.13 -7.15 4.23
C SER A 33 -15.70 -8.51 3.68
N ARG A 34 -16.68 -9.37 3.38
CA ARG A 34 -16.43 -10.70 2.81
C ARG A 34 -17.42 -11.02 1.70
N ASP A 35 -16.95 -11.60 0.61
CA ASP A 35 -17.81 -12.15 -0.45
C ASP A 35 -18.83 -11.16 -1.06
N CYS A 36 -18.51 -9.86 -0.99
CA CYS A 36 -19.30 -8.78 -1.57
C CYS A 36 -19.02 -8.65 -3.06
N ILE A 37 -20.06 -8.36 -3.84
CA ILE A 37 -19.95 -8.03 -5.26
C ILE A 37 -20.18 -6.53 -5.40
N VAL A 38 -19.19 -5.84 -5.95
CA VAL A 38 -19.24 -4.41 -6.26
C VAL A 38 -19.07 -4.27 -7.76
N GLU A 39 -20.21 -4.15 -8.46
CA GLU A 39 -20.24 -4.27 -9.91
C GLU A 39 -20.99 -3.12 -10.57
N ASN A 40 -20.51 -2.63 -11.70
CA ASN A 40 -21.27 -1.71 -12.54
C ASN A 40 -21.61 -0.37 -11.85
N ASN A 41 -20.74 0.11 -10.96
CA ASN A 41 -20.92 1.38 -10.24
C ASN A 41 -20.06 2.51 -10.80
N ILE A 42 -20.47 3.75 -10.52
CA ILE A 42 -19.68 4.95 -10.74
C ILE A 42 -19.32 5.53 -9.37
N PHE A 43 -18.03 5.49 -9.04
CA PHE A 43 -17.46 6.02 -7.80
C PHE A 43 -16.58 7.22 -8.12
N ALA A 44 -17.10 8.42 -7.89
CA ALA A 44 -16.55 9.65 -8.43
C ALA A 44 -16.19 10.69 -7.33
N LEU A 45 -15.14 11.47 -7.56
CA LEU A 45 -14.80 12.66 -6.79
C LEU A 45 -14.72 12.40 -5.27
N GLY A 46 -14.01 11.34 -4.87
CA GLY A 46 -13.73 11.07 -3.46
C GLY A 46 -12.60 11.97 -2.97
N ALA A 47 -12.76 12.63 -1.83
CA ALA A 47 -11.75 13.62 -1.38
C ALA A 47 -10.41 12.99 -0.97
N LYS A 48 -10.38 11.69 -0.63
CA LYS A 48 -9.13 10.97 -0.30
C LYS A 48 -8.79 9.89 -1.31
N PHE A 49 -9.79 9.13 -1.76
CA PHE A 49 -9.68 8.08 -2.76
C PHE A 49 -11.05 7.65 -3.31
N GLN A 50 -11.07 6.84 -4.38
CA GLN A 50 -12.31 6.42 -5.05
C GLN A 50 -12.95 5.16 -4.46
N PHE A 51 -12.15 4.32 -3.78
CA PHE A 51 -12.62 3.19 -3.01
C PHE A 51 -11.60 2.86 -1.92
N ASP A 52 -12.01 2.09 -0.91
CA ASP A 52 -11.06 1.43 -0.02
C ASP A 52 -11.48 0.01 0.36
N LEU A 53 -10.47 -0.78 0.72
CA LEU A 53 -10.58 -2.10 1.31
C LEU A 53 -9.75 -2.10 2.60
N HIS A 54 -10.42 -1.94 3.75
CA HIS A 54 -9.76 -1.91 5.06
C HIS A 54 -10.06 -3.21 5.83
N GLY A 55 -9.20 -4.21 5.65
CA GLY A 55 -9.29 -5.52 6.29
C GLY A 55 -8.67 -5.57 7.69
N TRP A 56 -8.97 -6.66 8.39
CA TRP A 56 -8.45 -6.98 9.71
C TRP A 56 -7.35 -8.06 9.66
N THR A 57 -6.54 -8.10 10.72
CA THR A 57 -5.61 -9.21 11.02
C THR A 57 -5.85 -9.73 12.43
N LYS A 58 -5.36 -10.94 12.73
CA LYS A 58 -5.54 -11.59 14.05
C LYS A 58 -4.99 -10.79 15.24
N ASP A 59 -3.99 -9.95 14.99
CA ASP A 59 -3.26 -9.20 16.03
C ASP A 59 -3.95 -7.86 16.36
N GLN A 60 -5.01 -7.50 15.65
CA GLN A 60 -5.72 -6.24 15.86
C GLN A 60 -6.74 -6.34 16.98
N ARG A 61 -6.86 -5.25 17.76
CA ARG A 61 -7.85 -5.12 18.83
C ARG A 61 -9.30 -5.38 18.38
N PHE A 62 -9.62 -5.00 17.14
CA PHE A 62 -10.97 -5.13 16.60
C PHE A 62 -11.36 -6.60 16.44
N TYR A 63 -10.45 -7.42 15.90
CA TYR A 63 -10.62 -8.86 15.83
C TYR A 63 -10.75 -9.49 17.23
N ALA A 64 -9.77 -9.23 18.12
CA ALA A 64 -9.75 -9.81 19.46
C ALA A 64 -11.00 -9.45 20.28
N GLY A 65 -11.52 -8.23 20.13
CA GLY A 65 -12.71 -7.77 20.85
C GLY A 65 -14.05 -8.24 20.27
N HIS A 66 -14.12 -8.54 18.96
CA HIS A 66 -15.39 -8.87 18.30
C HIS A 66 -15.57 -10.35 17.97
N ILE A 67 -14.50 -11.15 17.88
CA ILE A 67 -14.58 -12.52 17.37
C ILE A 67 -15.60 -13.39 18.11
N GLU A 68 -15.69 -13.29 19.44
CA GLU A 68 -16.68 -14.05 20.23
C GLU A 68 -18.12 -13.67 19.88
N THR A 69 -18.39 -12.37 19.71
CA THR A 69 -19.73 -11.89 19.32
C THR A 69 -20.08 -12.30 17.89
N MET A 70 -19.11 -12.31 16.98
CA MET A 70 -19.29 -12.78 15.60
C MET A 70 -19.63 -14.27 15.55
N ILE A 71 -18.91 -15.09 16.32
CA ILE A 71 -19.17 -16.53 16.43
C ILE A 71 -20.60 -16.76 16.92
N LYS A 72 -20.99 -16.10 18.02
CA LYS A 72 -22.33 -16.22 18.59
C LYS A 72 -23.42 -15.78 17.61
N GLY A 73 -23.19 -14.70 16.86
CA GLY A 73 -24.11 -14.20 15.85
C GLY A 73 -24.25 -15.15 14.66
N TYR A 74 -23.13 -15.71 14.18
CA TYR A 74 -23.13 -16.71 13.13
C TYR A 74 -23.85 -18.00 13.56
N GLU A 75 -23.48 -18.57 14.71
CA GLU A 75 -24.03 -19.84 15.21
C GLU A 75 -25.54 -19.75 15.47
N SER A 76 -26.08 -18.56 15.76
CA SER A 76 -27.52 -18.35 15.97
C SER A 76 -28.35 -18.37 14.68
N VAL A 77 -27.73 -18.16 13.50
CA VAL A 77 -28.45 -18.05 12.22
C VAL A 77 -28.01 -19.04 11.14
N ALA A 78 -26.79 -19.59 11.20
CA ALA A 78 -26.20 -20.39 10.11
C ALA A 78 -27.02 -21.63 9.73
N GLY A 79 -27.74 -22.24 10.69
CA GLY A 79 -28.62 -23.39 10.43
C GLY A 79 -29.97 -23.04 9.80
N LEU A 80 -30.36 -21.76 9.79
CA LEU A 80 -31.69 -21.33 9.35
C LEU A 80 -31.79 -21.34 7.82
N PRO A 81 -32.93 -21.76 7.24
CA PRO A 81 -33.10 -21.84 5.78
C PRO A 81 -32.79 -20.53 5.04
N ALA A 82 -33.07 -19.38 5.63
CA ALA A 82 -32.82 -18.06 5.03
C ALA A 82 -31.34 -17.78 4.77
N TRP A 83 -30.43 -18.41 5.53
CA TRP A 83 -28.99 -18.15 5.45
C TRP A 83 -28.23 -19.20 4.63
N LYS A 84 -28.85 -20.35 4.35
CA LYS A 84 -28.22 -21.46 3.60
C LYS A 84 -27.76 -21.09 2.19
N HIS A 85 -28.39 -20.07 1.59
CA HIS A 85 -28.10 -19.62 0.23
C HIS A 85 -27.24 -18.37 0.16
N MET A 86 -26.90 -17.78 1.31
CA MET A 86 -26.01 -16.63 1.34
C MET A 86 -24.58 -17.10 1.02
N ARG A 87 -23.87 -16.31 0.21
CA ARG A 87 -22.52 -16.65 -0.26
C ARG A 87 -21.58 -16.87 0.92
N ASN A 88 -20.86 -18.00 0.87
CA ASN A 88 -19.78 -18.35 1.80
C ASN A 88 -20.21 -18.45 3.28
N MET A 89 -21.50 -18.71 3.54
CA MET A 89 -22.01 -18.97 4.90
C MET A 89 -21.53 -20.29 5.50
N ASP A 90 -20.81 -21.12 4.76
CA ASP A 90 -20.12 -22.30 5.25
C ASP A 90 -18.78 -21.97 5.95
N LEU A 91 -18.22 -20.79 5.71
CA LEU A 91 -17.00 -20.32 6.38
C LEU A 91 -17.30 -19.78 7.78
N HIS A 92 -17.03 -20.61 8.78
CA HIS A 92 -17.18 -20.23 10.18
C HIS A 92 -16.23 -19.06 10.56
N PRO A 93 -16.66 -18.05 11.37
CA PRO A 93 -15.84 -16.89 11.72
C PRO A 93 -14.46 -17.21 12.33
N LYS A 94 -14.34 -18.32 13.10
CA LYS A 94 -13.05 -18.79 13.67
C LYS A 94 -12.00 -19.13 12.61
N ASP A 95 -12.45 -19.49 11.41
CA ASP A 95 -11.61 -19.97 10.32
C ASP A 95 -11.42 -18.91 9.22
N ALA A 96 -11.89 -17.68 9.47
CA ALA A 96 -11.89 -16.60 8.49
C ALA A 96 -10.52 -15.93 8.29
N ILE A 97 -9.58 -16.12 9.22
CA ILE A 97 -8.19 -15.65 9.05
C ILE A 97 -7.50 -16.55 8.01
N ARG A 98 -7.05 -15.93 6.92
CA ARG A 98 -6.34 -16.59 5.83
C ARG A 98 -4.89 -16.84 6.20
N GLU A 99 -4.23 -17.69 5.41
CA GLU A 99 -2.84 -18.10 5.65
C GLU A 99 -1.83 -16.95 5.59
N ASP A 100 -2.16 -15.85 4.90
CA ASP A 100 -1.35 -14.62 4.87
C ASP A 100 -1.62 -13.68 6.07
N GLY A 101 -2.47 -14.12 7.01
CA GLY A 101 -2.83 -13.39 8.22
C GLY A 101 -3.95 -12.35 8.06
N THR A 102 -4.50 -12.20 6.86
CA THR A 102 -5.62 -11.28 6.58
C THR A 102 -6.98 -11.96 6.71
N MET A 103 -8.03 -11.20 7.04
CA MET A 103 -9.40 -11.73 7.17
C MET A 103 -10.29 -11.41 5.96
N MET A 104 -10.20 -10.17 5.44
CA MET A 104 -10.99 -9.69 4.31
C MET A 104 -10.73 -10.54 3.05
N SER A 105 -11.79 -11.16 2.51
CA SER A 105 -11.66 -12.10 1.40
C SER A 105 -12.96 -12.26 0.60
N GLY A 106 -12.86 -12.77 -0.62
CA GLY A 106 -13.99 -13.07 -1.51
C GLY A 106 -14.62 -11.83 -2.17
N ASN A 107 -14.15 -10.62 -1.87
CA ASN A 107 -14.72 -9.40 -2.44
C ASN A 107 -14.33 -9.26 -3.91
N SER A 108 -15.27 -8.84 -4.75
CA SER A 108 -15.07 -8.60 -6.18
C SER A 108 -15.49 -7.19 -6.56
N PHE A 109 -14.57 -6.44 -7.16
CA PHE A 109 -14.78 -5.10 -7.71
C PHE A 109 -14.57 -5.14 -9.21
N GLN A 110 -15.66 -5.21 -9.97
CA GLN A 110 -15.59 -5.36 -11.43
C GLN A 110 -16.49 -4.41 -12.19
N HIS A 111 -16.05 -4.02 -13.39
CA HIS A 111 -16.86 -3.22 -14.29
C HIS A 111 -17.32 -1.90 -13.65
N ASN A 112 -16.50 -1.28 -12.80
CA ASN A 112 -16.80 0.01 -12.17
C ASN A 112 -16.04 1.13 -12.87
N ILE A 113 -16.50 2.36 -12.68
CA ILE A 113 -15.79 3.58 -13.08
C ILE A 113 -15.33 4.30 -11.81
N MET A 114 -14.02 4.37 -11.60
CA MET A 114 -13.36 5.07 -10.51
C MET A 114 -12.83 6.40 -11.05
N PHE A 115 -13.46 7.51 -10.67
CA PHE A 115 -13.20 8.81 -11.30
C PHE A 115 -12.76 9.88 -10.27
N GLY A 116 -11.56 10.43 -10.42
CA GLY A 116 -11.09 11.62 -9.75
C GLY A 116 -10.84 12.78 -10.73
N ASP A 117 -10.74 14.00 -10.20
CA ASP A 117 -10.36 15.20 -10.97
C ASP A 117 -9.27 16.03 -10.31
N THR A 118 -8.72 15.54 -9.19
CA THR A 118 -7.81 16.29 -8.34
C THR A 118 -6.43 15.62 -8.36
N PRO A 119 -5.36 16.33 -8.77
CA PRO A 119 -4.00 15.78 -8.75
C PRO A 119 -3.61 15.27 -7.37
N GLY A 120 -3.02 14.07 -7.30
CA GLY A 120 -2.51 13.50 -6.06
C GLY A 120 -3.53 12.79 -5.18
N VAL A 121 -4.84 12.88 -5.49
CA VAL A 121 -5.85 12.01 -4.85
C VAL A 121 -5.62 10.57 -5.30
N LYS A 122 -5.63 9.63 -4.34
CA LYS A 122 -5.36 8.23 -4.62
C LYS A 122 -6.52 7.59 -5.38
N TYR A 123 -6.23 6.62 -6.23
CA TYR A 123 -7.19 5.74 -6.87
C TYR A 123 -7.95 4.91 -5.84
N GLY A 124 -7.24 4.21 -4.96
CA GLY A 124 -7.80 3.44 -3.86
C GLY A 124 -6.84 3.34 -2.68
N ASP A 125 -7.36 2.95 -1.51
CA ASP A 125 -6.56 2.67 -0.31
C ASP A 125 -6.82 1.25 0.19
N ILE A 126 -5.79 0.41 0.17
CA ILE A 126 -5.88 -1.00 0.60
C ILE A 126 -5.08 -1.19 1.88
N ARG A 127 -5.71 -1.81 2.89
CA ARG A 127 -5.08 -2.15 4.17
C ARG A 127 -5.45 -3.56 4.56
N ASN A 128 -4.44 -4.38 4.86
CA ASN A 128 -4.61 -5.77 5.30
C ASN A 128 -5.57 -6.58 4.41
N ALA A 129 -5.50 -6.35 3.10
CA ALA A 129 -6.21 -7.12 2.10
C ALA A 129 -5.25 -7.36 0.92
N THR A 130 -5.36 -8.53 0.30
CA THR A 130 -4.42 -8.98 -0.72
C THR A 130 -5.15 -9.40 -1.98
N PRO A 131 -4.50 -9.29 -3.16
CA PRO A 131 -5.09 -9.70 -4.44
C PRO A 131 -5.19 -11.23 -4.56
N LYS A 132 -4.61 -11.96 -3.61
CA LYS A 132 -4.78 -13.41 -3.48
C LYS A 132 -6.20 -13.78 -3.09
N TRP A 133 -6.83 -12.97 -2.24
CA TRP A 133 -8.14 -13.27 -1.66
C TRP A 133 -9.24 -12.33 -2.11
N ASN A 134 -8.92 -11.25 -2.82
CA ASN A 134 -9.89 -10.26 -3.29
C ASN A 134 -9.58 -9.89 -4.73
N THR A 135 -10.60 -9.52 -5.49
CA THR A 135 -10.49 -9.14 -6.90
C THR A 135 -10.86 -7.69 -7.08
N ILE A 136 -10.00 -6.94 -7.75
CA ILE A 136 -10.30 -5.62 -8.32
C ILE A 136 -9.83 -5.72 -9.76
N ASP A 137 -10.75 -5.71 -10.74
CA ASP A 137 -10.39 -5.93 -12.13
C ASP A 137 -11.46 -5.43 -13.12
N TYR A 138 -11.11 -5.27 -14.40
CA TYR A 138 -12.03 -4.79 -15.46
C TYR A 138 -12.72 -3.46 -15.13
N ASN A 139 -12.04 -2.56 -14.43
CA ASN A 139 -12.53 -1.23 -14.07
C ASN A 139 -11.94 -0.14 -14.98
N ILE A 140 -12.61 1.01 -15.04
CA ILE A 140 -12.00 2.26 -15.53
C ILE A 140 -11.39 3.01 -14.35
N ALA A 141 -10.11 3.34 -14.45
CA ALA A 141 -9.42 4.26 -13.56
C ALA A 141 -9.18 5.58 -14.29
N TRP A 142 -9.72 6.69 -13.80
CA TRP A 142 -9.52 7.98 -14.45
C TRP A 142 -9.33 9.10 -13.43
N ASN A 143 -8.30 9.92 -13.62
CA ASN A 143 -8.05 11.10 -12.78
C ASN A 143 -8.02 12.39 -13.61
N SER A 144 -8.95 12.56 -14.57
CA SER A 144 -9.03 13.74 -15.44
C SER A 144 -7.72 14.10 -16.15
N GLY A 145 -6.97 13.09 -16.61
CA GLY A 145 -5.68 13.25 -17.29
C GLY A 145 -4.48 13.41 -16.36
N HIS A 146 -4.68 13.47 -15.04
CA HIS A 146 -3.60 13.39 -14.07
C HIS A 146 -3.09 11.95 -13.91
N PRO A 147 -1.82 11.75 -13.50
CA PRO A 147 -1.32 10.43 -13.15
C PRO A 147 -2.19 9.74 -12.10
N ILE A 148 -2.35 8.42 -12.24
CA ILE A 148 -3.00 7.60 -11.23
C ILE A 148 -2.04 7.40 -10.06
N VAL A 149 -2.50 7.69 -8.85
CA VAL A 149 -1.74 7.52 -7.60
C VAL A 149 -2.33 6.36 -6.83
N THR A 150 -1.54 5.38 -6.43
CA THR A 150 -1.98 4.19 -5.69
C THR A 150 -1.24 4.03 -4.37
N GLY A 151 -0.08 4.68 -4.21
CA GLY A 151 0.84 4.50 -3.10
C GLY A 151 1.65 3.21 -3.18
N ILE A 152 1.50 2.40 -4.24
CA ILE A 152 2.34 1.23 -4.49
C ILE A 152 3.58 1.68 -5.25
N ASN A 153 4.74 1.47 -4.63
CA ASN A 153 6.04 1.79 -5.20
C ASN A 153 6.75 0.47 -5.53
N GLN A 154 6.86 0.18 -6.83
CA GLN A 154 7.63 -0.94 -7.38
C GLN A 154 8.44 -0.45 -8.57
N VAL A 155 9.39 -1.27 -9.00
CA VAL A 155 10.24 -1.00 -10.16
C VAL A 155 10.25 -2.23 -11.07
N GLY A 156 10.53 -2.03 -12.35
CA GLY A 156 10.65 -3.10 -13.33
C GLY A 156 11.94 -3.94 -13.17
N PRO A 157 12.36 -4.64 -14.22
CA PRO A 157 13.62 -5.40 -14.25
C PRO A 157 14.85 -4.56 -13.86
N ASP A 158 15.88 -5.23 -13.34
CA ASP A 158 17.18 -4.62 -13.07
C ASP A 158 17.87 -4.20 -14.38
N ILE A 159 18.54 -3.05 -14.34
CA ILE A 159 19.36 -2.51 -15.43
C ILE A 159 20.82 -2.74 -15.07
N GLY A 160 21.39 -3.83 -15.58
CA GLY A 160 22.78 -4.22 -15.35
C GLY A 160 23.05 -4.82 -13.97
N GLU A 161 24.32 -4.87 -13.59
CA GLU A 161 24.78 -5.41 -12.30
C GLU A 161 24.65 -4.39 -11.16
N PRO A 162 24.55 -4.84 -9.89
CA PRO A 162 24.60 -3.94 -8.74
C PRO A 162 25.86 -3.07 -8.77
N PHE A 163 25.67 -1.75 -8.65
CA PHE A 163 26.78 -0.79 -8.64
C PHE A 163 27.22 -0.42 -7.20
N VAL A 164 26.44 -0.80 -6.19
CA VAL A 164 26.86 -0.86 -4.78
C VAL A 164 26.70 -2.29 -4.32
N THR A 165 27.76 -2.82 -3.70
CA THR A 165 27.77 -4.12 -3.01
C THR A 165 28.55 -3.96 -1.71
N GLU A 166 27.95 -4.33 -0.58
CA GLU A 166 28.57 -4.24 0.74
C GLU A 166 28.24 -5.49 1.56
N THR A 167 29.28 -6.20 2.00
CA THR A 167 29.23 -7.39 2.87
C THR A 167 29.81 -7.13 4.26
N PHE A 168 30.32 -5.92 4.50
CA PHE A 168 30.93 -5.47 5.75
C PHE A 168 32.20 -6.21 6.19
N ASP A 169 32.63 -7.25 5.48
CA ASP A 169 33.81 -8.07 5.78
C ASP A 169 35.13 -7.30 5.83
N SER A 170 35.21 -6.18 5.10
CA SER A 170 36.40 -5.34 5.04
C SER A 170 36.55 -4.39 6.24
N THR A 171 35.50 -4.26 7.07
CA THR A 171 35.49 -3.36 8.22
C THR A 171 35.80 -4.13 9.50
N GLU A 172 36.72 -3.61 10.31
CA GLU A 172 37.09 -4.21 11.59
C GLU A 172 35.88 -4.33 12.55
N PRO A 173 35.69 -5.47 13.23
CA PRO A 173 34.65 -5.62 14.25
C PRO A 173 34.68 -4.50 15.31
N GLY A 174 33.51 -4.00 15.69
CA GLY A 174 33.36 -2.88 16.62
C GLY A 174 33.56 -1.50 15.98
N LYS A 175 33.79 -1.41 14.66
CA LYS A 175 33.86 -0.14 13.92
C LYS A 175 32.64 0.05 13.03
N THR A 176 32.29 1.32 12.79
CA THR A 176 31.30 1.71 11.78
C THR A 176 31.95 1.72 10.40
N PRO A 177 31.38 1.04 9.39
CA PRO A 177 31.89 1.07 8.02
C PRO A 177 31.91 2.49 7.44
N LYS A 178 32.84 2.76 6.52
CA LYS A 178 33.00 4.10 5.93
C LYS A 178 31.72 4.54 5.22
N GLY A 179 31.25 5.75 5.53
CA GLY A 179 30.06 6.36 4.93
C GLY A 179 28.72 5.92 5.54
N TRP A 180 28.73 4.87 6.38
CA TRP A 180 27.58 4.50 7.18
C TRP A 180 27.53 5.35 8.45
N GLY A 181 26.34 5.70 8.91
CA GLY A 181 26.18 6.59 10.07
C GLY A 181 24.75 6.70 10.57
N PHE A 182 24.57 7.40 11.68
CA PHE A 182 23.24 7.69 12.22
C PHE A 182 22.64 8.93 11.54
N ASN A 183 21.39 8.82 11.07
CA ASN A 183 20.55 10.01 10.94
C ASN A 183 20.03 10.44 12.32
N HIS A 184 19.71 9.47 13.17
CA HIS A 184 19.31 9.73 14.54
C HIS A 184 19.81 8.64 15.49
N ARG A 185 20.44 9.09 16.58
CA ARG A 185 21.01 8.25 17.63
C ARG A 185 20.35 8.59 18.97
N PRO A 186 19.38 7.77 19.45
CA PRO A 186 18.55 8.10 20.60
C PRO A 186 19.30 8.43 21.90
N ASN A 187 20.44 7.79 22.12
CA ASN A 187 21.31 8.03 23.25
C ASN A 187 22.76 7.62 22.92
N LYS A 188 23.69 7.96 23.81
CA LYS A 188 25.13 7.71 23.62
C LYS A 188 25.53 6.23 23.65
N ASP A 189 24.66 5.35 24.14
CA ASP A 189 24.96 3.93 24.32
C ASP A 189 24.63 3.13 23.06
N VAL A 190 23.64 3.58 22.27
CA VAL A 190 23.30 3.00 20.95
C VAL A 190 24.51 2.98 20.02
N GLN A 191 24.90 1.81 19.53
CA GLN A 191 26.01 1.66 18.58
C GLN A 191 25.52 1.28 17.17
N LEU A 192 26.34 1.61 16.18
CA LEU A 192 26.23 1.14 14.79
C LEU A 192 27.62 0.65 14.37
N VAL A 193 27.84 -0.66 14.40
CA VAL A 193 29.17 -1.26 14.25
C VAL A 193 29.09 -2.60 13.54
N VAL A 194 30.18 -3.03 12.91
CA VAL A 194 30.31 -4.40 12.44
C VAL A 194 30.42 -5.34 13.63
N ALA A 195 29.58 -6.36 13.67
CA ALA A 195 29.59 -7.43 14.65
C ALA A 195 29.07 -8.71 14.00
N ASP A 196 29.68 -9.85 14.32
CA ASP A 196 29.30 -11.16 13.77
C ASP A 196 29.23 -11.20 12.23
N GLY A 197 30.17 -10.50 11.57
CA GLY A 197 30.27 -10.45 10.10
C GLY A 197 29.19 -9.60 9.42
N ALA A 198 28.44 -8.77 10.15
CA ALA A 198 27.37 -7.94 9.61
C ALA A 198 27.36 -6.55 10.24
N LEU A 199 26.69 -5.57 9.62
CA LEU A 199 26.44 -4.28 10.26
C LEU A 199 25.30 -4.41 11.27
N ARG A 200 25.60 -4.13 12.54
CA ARG A 200 24.68 -4.22 13.66
C ARG A 200 24.35 -2.84 14.19
N VAL A 201 23.06 -2.61 14.47
CA VAL A 201 22.58 -1.42 15.18
C VAL A 201 21.85 -1.81 16.47
N ASP A 202 22.07 -1.05 17.55
CA ASP A 202 21.24 -1.13 18.75
C ASP A 202 19.90 -0.42 18.54
N CYS A 203 18.81 -1.12 18.81
CA CYS A 203 17.47 -0.56 18.83
C CYS A 203 17.23 0.17 20.16
N ALA A 204 16.71 1.39 20.09
CA ALA A 204 16.33 2.17 21.26
C ALA A 204 15.27 3.19 20.90
N LEU A 205 14.48 3.62 21.90
CA LEU A 205 13.66 4.82 21.80
C LEU A 205 14.32 6.02 22.50
N GLY A 206 14.11 7.20 21.94
CA GLY A 206 14.49 8.49 22.49
C GLY A 206 13.28 9.29 22.96
N THR A 207 13.54 10.40 23.64
CA THR A 207 12.49 11.30 24.16
C THR A 207 12.08 12.39 23.17
N ASP A 208 12.84 12.60 22.09
CA ASP A 208 12.45 13.52 21.01
C ASP A 208 11.33 12.89 20.17
N PRO A 209 10.10 13.43 20.21
CA PRO A 209 8.99 12.87 19.44
C PRO A 209 9.21 12.99 17.91
N LYS A 210 10.09 13.89 17.45
CA LYS A 210 10.42 14.03 16.02
C LYS A 210 11.40 12.96 15.56
N ASN A 211 12.25 12.48 16.45
CA ASN A 211 13.24 11.45 16.18
C ASN A 211 13.24 10.42 17.32
N PRO A 212 12.20 9.60 17.44
CA PRO A 212 12.00 8.81 18.64
C PRO A 212 12.81 7.52 18.68
N LYS A 213 13.63 7.21 17.68
CA LYS A 213 14.17 5.85 17.48
C LYS A 213 15.53 5.81 16.80
N SER A 214 16.21 4.67 16.83
CA SER A 214 17.46 4.44 16.10
C SER A 214 17.20 4.52 14.58
N VAL A 215 17.91 5.42 13.91
CA VAL A 215 17.84 5.58 12.45
C VAL A 215 19.24 5.75 11.90
N PHE A 216 19.60 4.92 10.93
CA PHE A 216 20.91 4.95 10.30
C PHE A 216 20.78 4.91 8.78
N HIS A 217 21.88 5.21 8.09
CA HIS A 217 21.92 5.28 6.65
C HIS A 217 23.17 4.65 6.03
N SER A 218 23.02 4.26 4.77
CA SER A 218 24.12 3.91 3.88
C SER A 218 24.92 5.14 3.44
N PRO A 219 26.07 4.96 2.77
CA PRO A 219 26.76 6.03 2.06
C PRO A 219 25.88 6.68 0.98
N ASP A 220 26.31 7.87 0.56
CA ASP A 220 25.71 8.62 -0.54
C ASP A 220 25.80 7.88 -1.87
N VAL A 221 24.67 7.83 -2.58
CA VAL A 221 24.53 7.33 -3.94
C VAL A 221 24.12 8.48 -4.85
N PRO A 222 24.86 8.76 -5.95
CA PRO A 222 24.49 9.82 -6.88
C PRO A 222 23.08 9.64 -7.45
N ILE A 223 22.28 10.72 -7.43
CA ILE A 223 20.94 10.72 -8.01
C ILE A 223 21.02 10.92 -9.52
N LYS A 224 20.36 10.05 -10.29
CA LYS A 224 19.94 10.33 -11.66
C LYS A 224 18.45 10.72 -11.64
N PRO A 225 18.06 11.95 -12.03
CA PRO A 225 16.66 12.37 -12.00
C PRO A 225 15.77 11.41 -12.81
N GLY A 226 14.66 10.98 -12.22
CA GLY A 226 13.73 10.03 -12.86
C GLY A 226 14.15 8.55 -12.85
N ALA A 227 15.41 8.22 -12.51
CA ALA A 227 15.85 6.83 -12.45
C ALA A 227 15.20 6.10 -11.26
N ALA A 228 15.01 4.80 -11.44
CA ALA A 228 14.53 3.90 -10.41
C ALA A 228 15.66 3.01 -9.89
N TYR A 229 15.56 2.62 -8.63
CA TYR A 229 16.56 1.83 -7.95
C TYR A 229 15.90 0.71 -7.15
N ARG A 230 16.58 -0.44 -7.13
CA ARG A 230 16.26 -1.60 -6.30
C ARG A 230 17.38 -1.79 -5.29
N VAL A 231 17.00 -1.99 -4.03
CA VAL A 231 17.89 -2.38 -2.95
C VAL A 231 17.51 -3.75 -2.46
N LYS A 232 18.45 -4.69 -2.50
CA LYS A 232 18.35 -5.99 -1.83
C LYS A 232 19.33 -6.03 -0.68
N LEU A 233 18.92 -6.59 0.45
CA LEU A 233 19.79 -6.85 1.59
C LEU A 233 19.26 -8.02 2.39
N ARG A 234 20.11 -8.63 3.20
CA ARG A 234 19.71 -9.57 4.25
C ARG A 234 19.51 -8.82 5.57
N VAL A 235 18.49 -9.21 6.32
CA VAL A 235 18.18 -8.66 7.64
C VAL A 235 17.85 -9.76 8.64
N LYS A 236 18.28 -9.58 9.89
CA LYS A 236 17.80 -10.33 11.07
C LYS A 236 17.75 -9.43 12.29
N SER A 237 17.14 -9.90 13.36
CA SER A 237 16.95 -9.17 14.61
C SER A 237 17.03 -10.11 15.81
N THR A 238 17.45 -9.59 16.97
CA THR A 238 17.34 -10.32 18.24
C THR A 238 15.90 -10.41 18.74
N GLU A 239 15.05 -9.45 18.37
CA GLU A 239 13.62 -9.46 18.66
C GLU A 239 12.87 -10.18 17.52
N PRO A 240 11.95 -11.12 17.81
CA PRO A 240 11.34 -12.01 16.81
C PRO A 240 10.31 -11.34 15.88
N THR A 241 9.86 -10.13 16.23
CA THR A 241 8.85 -9.39 15.47
C THR A 241 9.30 -7.96 15.16
N ALA A 242 10.62 -7.74 15.06
CA ALA A 242 11.18 -6.41 14.92
C ALA A 242 10.68 -5.68 13.70
N LYS A 243 10.07 -4.51 13.91
CA LYS A 243 9.62 -3.64 12.81
C LYS A 243 10.77 -2.76 12.34
N ILE A 244 11.05 -2.85 11.03
CA ILE A 244 12.08 -2.08 10.34
C ILE A 244 11.43 -1.40 9.14
N SER A 245 11.87 -0.18 8.81
CA SER A 245 11.47 0.47 7.56
C SER A 245 12.70 0.87 6.73
N LEU A 246 12.63 0.63 5.42
CA LEU A 246 13.63 1.03 4.44
C LEU A 246 13.07 2.13 3.56
N ALA A 247 13.82 3.20 3.32
CA ALA A 247 13.41 4.27 2.41
C ALA A 247 14.62 4.92 1.74
N PHE A 248 14.42 5.50 0.55
CA PHE A 248 15.41 6.40 -0.02
C PHE A 248 15.22 7.79 0.56
N ALA A 249 16.31 8.44 0.96
CA ALA A 249 16.29 9.78 1.50
C ALA A 249 17.43 10.63 0.94
N ALA A 250 17.20 11.93 0.85
CA ALA A 250 18.20 12.92 0.47
C ALA A 250 18.11 14.11 1.41
N PHE A 251 19.24 14.64 1.83
CA PHE A 251 19.28 15.83 2.69
C PHE A 251 20.46 16.72 2.34
N LYS A 252 20.22 18.03 2.38
CA LYS A 252 21.28 19.02 2.31
C LYS A 252 21.04 20.06 3.39
N ASN A 253 22.04 20.22 4.26
CA ASN A 253 21.98 21.17 5.36
C ASN A 253 21.64 22.59 4.86
N GLY A 254 20.67 23.23 5.50
CA GLY A 254 20.16 24.56 5.10
C GLY A 254 19.30 24.58 3.83
N ALA A 255 19.18 23.49 3.07
CA ALA A 255 18.40 23.44 1.83
C ALA A 255 17.13 22.59 1.95
N GLY A 256 17.18 21.43 2.60
CA GLY A 256 15.97 20.62 2.83
C GLY A 256 16.22 19.13 3.04
N TYR A 257 15.10 18.42 3.21
CA TYR A 257 15.01 16.97 3.38
C TYR A 257 13.98 16.42 2.39
N TRP A 258 14.28 15.27 1.79
CA TRP A 258 13.38 14.51 0.94
C TRP A 258 13.44 13.03 1.32
N GLN A 259 12.31 12.33 1.23
CA GLN A 259 12.23 10.89 1.43
C GLN A 259 11.16 10.29 0.52
N ALA A 260 11.45 9.12 -0.04
CA ALA A 260 10.46 8.28 -0.68
C ALA A 260 9.53 7.58 0.34
N GLY A 261 8.46 6.96 -0.17
CA GLY A 261 7.66 6.01 0.61
C GLY A 261 8.52 4.87 1.14
N SER A 262 8.19 4.37 2.33
CA SER A 262 9.00 3.36 3.00
C SER A 262 8.47 1.93 2.82
N THR A 263 9.35 0.98 2.57
CA THR A 263 9.04 -0.45 2.69
C THR A 263 9.10 -0.87 4.16
N SER A 264 8.01 -1.43 4.69
CA SER A 264 7.97 -1.96 6.06
C SER A 264 8.24 -3.46 6.07
N ILE A 265 9.13 -3.88 6.98
CA ILE A 265 9.62 -5.25 7.10
C ILE A 265 9.44 -5.69 8.56
N THR A 266 9.13 -6.98 8.74
CA THR A 266 9.23 -7.64 10.04
C THR A 266 10.43 -8.57 10.00
N ALA A 267 11.48 -8.24 10.74
CA ALA A 267 12.66 -9.09 10.90
C ALA A 267 12.46 -10.07 12.06
N THR A 268 13.05 -11.25 11.92
CA THR A 268 13.04 -12.33 12.91
C THR A 268 14.48 -12.67 13.31
N SER A 269 14.69 -13.70 14.14
CA SER A 269 16.02 -14.23 14.46
C SER A 269 16.78 -14.78 13.25
N GLU A 270 16.05 -15.15 12.19
CA GLU A 270 16.62 -15.76 11.00
C GLU A 270 16.96 -14.71 9.94
N TRP A 271 18.07 -14.94 9.25
CA TRP A 271 18.43 -14.12 8.09
C TRP A 271 17.39 -14.27 6.99
N LYS A 272 16.89 -13.15 6.51
CA LYS A 272 15.96 -13.09 5.38
C LYS A 272 16.40 -12.04 4.38
N GLU A 273 16.35 -12.36 3.09
CA GLU A 273 16.49 -11.38 2.02
C GLU A 273 15.22 -10.52 1.93
N VAL A 274 15.41 -9.20 1.84
CA VAL A 274 14.35 -8.20 1.74
C VAL A 274 14.69 -7.21 0.63
N GLU A 275 13.66 -6.59 0.09
CA GLU A 275 13.78 -5.65 -1.02
C GLU A 275 13.10 -4.32 -0.68
N ALA A 276 13.75 -3.22 -1.05
CA ALA A 276 13.15 -1.89 -1.11
C ALA A 276 13.37 -1.29 -2.50
N THR A 277 12.40 -0.55 -3.01
CA THR A 277 12.46 0.03 -4.35
C THR A 277 11.97 1.47 -4.34
N GLY A 278 12.36 2.23 -5.36
CA GLY A 278 11.86 3.59 -5.50
C GLY A 278 12.43 4.32 -6.70
N ARG A 279 11.73 5.37 -7.10
CA ARG A 279 12.11 6.25 -8.20
C ARG A 279 12.49 7.63 -7.68
N MET A 280 13.59 8.17 -8.19
CA MET A 280 13.96 9.55 -7.95
C MET A 280 13.01 10.49 -8.72
N PRO A 281 12.58 11.63 -8.13
CA PRO A 281 11.77 12.61 -8.85
C PRO A 281 12.47 13.07 -10.14
N ARG A 282 11.71 13.32 -11.20
CA ARG A 282 12.21 13.99 -12.41
C ARG A 282 12.31 15.47 -12.17
N GLU A 283 13.16 16.16 -12.94
CA GLU A 283 13.41 17.60 -12.75
C GLU A 283 12.16 18.47 -12.85
N ASN A 284 11.17 18.04 -13.65
CA ASN A 284 9.89 18.72 -13.85
C ASN A 284 8.80 18.32 -12.84
N GLU A 285 9.08 17.39 -11.92
CA GLU A 285 8.12 16.96 -10.90
C GLU A 285 8.23 17.81 -9.63
N ALA A 286 7.10 18.12 -8.98
CA ALA A 286 7.07 18.99 -7.79
C ALA A 286 7.96 18.48 -6.63
N GLY A 287 8.21 17.16 -6.57
CA GLY A 287 9.09 16.53 -5.59
C GLY A 287 10.58 16.81 -5.82
N TRP A 288 11.00 17.18 -7.03
CA TRP A 288 12.39 17.48 -7.33
C TRP A 288 12.83 18.81 -6.74
N LYS A 289 14.08 18.85 -6.28
CA LYS A 289 14.75 20.07 -5.85
C LYS A 289 16.20 20.04 -6.36
N PRO A 290 16.77 21.15 -6.87
CA PRO A 290 18.13 21.17 -7.43
C PRO A 290 19.24 20.73 -6.46
N TRP A 291 18.97 20.74 -5.15
CA TRP A 291 19.92 20.29 -4.15
C TRP A 291 19.99 18.76 -3.99
N MET A 292 19.07 18.00 -4.60
CA MET A 292 19.01 16.54 -4.54
C MET A 292 20.06 15.92 -5.45
N THR A 293 21.33 15.93 -5.04
CA THR A 293 22.45 15.39 -5.84
C THR A 293 22.81 13.96 -5.50
N ALA A 294 22.47 13.50 -4.30
CA ALA A 294 22.68 12.14 -3.83
C ALA A 294 21.54 11.71 -2.90
N PHE A 295 21.30 10.41 -2.83
CA PHE A 295 20.40 9.77 -1.88
C PHE A 295 21.14 8.70 -1.06
N TRP A 296 20.56 8.28 0.05
CA TRP A 296 21.00 7.11 0.80
C TRP A 296 19.83 6.20 1.10
N LEU A 297 20.14 4.93 1.37
CA LEU A 297 19.21 4.04 2.04
C LEU A 297 19.13 4.46 3.51
N ARG A 298 17.93 4.88 3.94
CA ARG A 298 17.57 5.13 5.33
C ARG A 298 16.92 3.88 5.92
N ILE A 299 17.35 3.49 7.12
CA ILE A 299 16.84 2.35 7.86
C ILE A 299 16.37 2.81 9.23
N ASP A 300 15.08 2.61 9.50
CA ASP A 300 14.43 2.93 10.76
C ASP A 300 14.22 1.65 11.57
N CYS A 301 14.75 1.60 12.79
CA CYS A 301 14.51 0.52 13.74
C CYS A 301 13.45 0.97 14.75
N HIS A 302 12.27 0.35 14.74
CA HIS A 302 11.15 0.80 15.58
C HIS A 302 11.09 0.11 16.95
N GLU A 303 11.90 -0.92 17.15
CA GLU A 303 11.94 -1.64 18.43
C GLU A 303 12.55 -0.78 19.55
N PRO A 304 12.02 -0.88 20.78
CA PRO A 304 12.55 -0.12 21.90
C PRO A 304 13.86 -0.65 22.49
N LYS A 305 14.23 -1.87 22.13
CA LYS A 305 15.44 -2.57 22.57
C LYS A 305 15.81 -3.66 21.57
N GLY A 306 16.93 -4.33 21.83
CA GLY A 306 17.43 -5.40 20.98
C GLY A 306 18.34 -4.86 19.89
N GLN A 307 18.63 -5.70 18.90
CA GLN A 307 19.61 -5.40 17.86
C GLN A 307 19.08 -5.84 16.51
N VAL A 308 19.37 -5.04 15.48
CA VAL A 308 19.12 -5.37 14.08
C VAL A 308 20.45 -5.54 13.37
N PHE A 309 20.55 -6.55 12.52
CA PHE A 309 21.71 -6.84 11.70
C PHE A 309 21.31 -6.77 10.23
N ILE A 310 22.14 -6.12 9.42
CA ILE A 310 22.01 -6.11 7.97
C ILE A 310 23.32 -6.56 7.30
N ASP A 311 23.18 -7.21 6.16
CA ASP A 311 24.28 -7.77 5.39
C ASP A 311 23.91 -7.86 3.90
N ASP A 312 24.88 -8.14 3.02
CA ASP A 312 24.70 -8.35 1.58
C ASP A 312 23.91 -7.22 0.89
N VAL A 313 24.24 -5.96 1.21
CA VAL A 313 23.54 -4.80 0.65
C VAL A 313 23.93 -4.62 -0.81
N ARG A 314 22.94 -4.64 -1.71
CA ARG A 314 23.10 -4.46 -3.15
C ARG A 314 22.17 -3.36 -3.64
N ILE A 315 22.70 -2.40 -4.38
CA ILE A 315 21.91 -1.35 -5.05
C ILE A 315 22.11 -1.47 -6.55
N THR A 316 20.99 -1.59 -7.27
CA THR A 316 20.94 -1.70 -8.73
C THR A 316 20.00 -0.66 -9.29
N GLU A 317 20.31 -0.13 -10.47
CA GLU A 317 19.35 0.67 -11.24
C GLU A 317 18.26 -0.27 -11.78
N ALA A 318 17.03 0.21 -11.90
CA ALA A 318 15.91 -0.58 -12.39
C ALA A 318 15.05 0.24 -13.34
N GLU A 319 14.27 -0.44 -14.19
CA GLU A 319 13.31 0.22 -15.06
C GLU A 319 12.27 0.96 -14.21
N PRO A 320 12.03 2.27 -14.46
CA PRO A 320 11.05 3.03 -13.71
C PRO A 320 9.64 2.54 -14.04
N LEU A 321 8.86 2.24 -13.00
CA LEU A 321 7.46 1.89 -13.11
C LEU A 321 6.61 3.04 -12.55
N ASP A 322 5.53 3.40 -13.24
CA ASP A 322 4.54 4.29 -12.65
C ASP A 322 3.66 3.55 -11.64
N GLU A 323 2.93 4.29 -10.80
CA GLU A 323 2.13 3.70 -9.72
C GLU A 323 0.96 2.83 -10.22
N TRP A 324 0.50 3.03 -11.46
CA TRP A 324 -0.54 2.19 -12.06
C TRP A 324 0.04 0.85 -12.49
N ALA A 325 1.17 0.85 -13.19
CA ALA A 325 1.84 -0.38 -13.58
C ALA A 325 2.37 -1.15 -12.35
N ALA A 326 2.81 -0.44 -11.30
CA ALA A 326 3.16 -1.04 -10.01
C ALA A 326 1.95 -1.68 -9.31
N TRP A 327 0.78 -1.04 -9.39
CA TRP A 327 -0.48 -1.59 -8.91
C TRP A 327 -0.90 -2.85 -9.65
N GLN A 328 -0.76 -2.85 -10.98
CA GLN A 328 -1.01 -4.02 -11.82
C GLN A 328 -0.05 -5.18 -11.53
N ASN A 329 1.23 -4.87 -11.36
CA ASN A 329 2.24 -5.86 -11.01
C ASN A 329 2.04 -6.43 -9.59
N ALA A 330 1.48 -5.64 -8.66
CA ALA A 330 1.09 -6.13 -7.34
C ALA A 330 -0.09 -7.11 -7.37
N GLY A 331 -0.77 -7.26 -8.50
CA GLY A 331 -1.82 -8.26 -8.72
C GLY A 331 -3.23 -7.70 -8.87
N TRP A 332 -3.39 -6.38 -8.78
CA TRP A 332 -4.68 -5.69 -8.88
C TRP A 332 -4.95 -5.20 -10.31
N ASP A 333 -6.20 -5.01 -10.70
CA ASP A 333 -6.60 -4.29 -11.92
C ASP A 333 -5.88 -4.73 -13.21
N LYS A 334 -5.54 -6.02 -13.33
CA LYS A 334 -4.71 -6.55 -14.43
C LYS A 334 -5.30 -6.32 -15.82
N HIS A 335 -6.63 -6.29 -15.93
CA HIS A 335 -7.39 -6.08 -17.16
C HIS A 335 -8.17 -4.76 -17.14
N SER A 336 -8.00 -3.95 -16.10
CA SER A 336 -8.55 -2.59 -16.01
C SER A 336 -7.79 -1.63 -16.90
N MET A 337 -8.40 -0.46 -17.15
CA MET A 337 -7.89 0.52 -18.10
C MET A 337 -7.85 1.92 -17.48
N VAL A 338 -6.74 2.63 -17.72
CA VAL A 338 -6.67 4.07 -17.48
C VAL A 338 -7.18 4.81 -18.72
N ALA A 339 -8.41 5.32 -18.67
CA ALA A 339 -9.01 6.02 -19.81
C ALA A 339 -10.14 6.96 -19.39
N ASP A 340 -10.36 8.02 -20.18
CA ASP A 340 -11.52 8.90 -20.01
C ASP A 340 -12.81 8.09 -20.17
N PRO A 341 -13.72 8.06 -19.16
CA PRO A 341 -14.98 7.35 -19.25
C PRO A 341 -15.95 7.99 -20.26
N LEU A 342 -15.68 9.20 -20.76
CA LEU A 342 -16.53 9.92 -21.70
C LEU A 342 -17.93 10.22 -21.13
N PHE A 343 -17.97 10.78 -19.92
CA PHE A 343 -19.21 11.31 -19.35
C PHE A 343 -19.85 12.37 -20.28
N ILE A 344 -21.18 12.47 -20.27
CA ILE A 344 -21.92 13.49 -21.02
C ILE A 344 -21.59 14.87 -20.44
N ASP A 345 -21.78 15.07 -19.13
CA ASP A 345 -21.49 16.33 -18.45
C ASP A 345 -21.36 16.17 -16.92
N TRP A 346 -20.26 15.53 -16.48
CA TRP A 346 -20.03 15.26 -15.06
C TRP A 346 -19.93 16.53 -14.20
N LYS A 347 -19.61 17.68 -14.79
CA LYS A 347 -19.53 18.97 -14.09
C LYS A 347 -20.90 19.47 -13.64
N ASN A 348 -21.96 19.04 -14.33
CA ASN A 348 -23.36 19.28 -13.98
C ASN A 348 -24.05 17.99 -13.51
N ASP A 349 -23.29 17.06 -12.93
CA ASP A 349 -23.76 15.80 -12.34
C ASP A 349 -24.36 14.78 -13.32
N ASP A 350 -24.13 14.97 -14.61
CA ASP A 350 -24.53 14.02 -15.64
C ASP A 350 -23.42 12.99 -15.89
N PHE A 351 -23.47 11.93 -15.08
CA PHE A 351 -22.56 10.78 -15.17
C PHE A 351 -23.00 9.73 -16.20
N ARG A 352 -23.98 10.02 -17.06
CA ARG A 352 -24.27 9.16 -18.20
C ARG A 352 -23.07 9.14 -19.14
N LEU A 353 -22.89 8.04 -19.87
CA LEU A 353 -21.75 7.84 -20.76
C LEU A 353 -22.15 8.09 -22.20
N LYS A 354 -21.23 8.66 -22.98
CA LYS A 354 -21.34 8.68 -24.45
C LYS A 354 -21.22 7.25 -25.00
N PRO A 355 -21.86 6.92 -26.14
CA PRO A 355 -21.85 5.58 -26.73
C PRO A 355 -20.46 4.99 -26.97
N GLU A 356 -19.46 5.84 -27.20
CA GLU A 356 -18.07 5.46 -27.50
C GLU A 356 -17.23 5.18 -26.24
N SER A 357 -17.83 5.26 -25.04
CA SER A 357 -17.13 5.07 -23.77
C SER A 357 -16.33 3.77 -23.74
N PRO A 358 -15.04 3.81 -23.32
CA PRO A 358 -14.23 2.60 -23.17
C PRO A 358 -14.78 1.66 -22.07
N ALA A 359 -15.57 2.18 -21.13
CA ALA A 359 -16.17 1.38 -20.06
C ALA A 359 -17.03 0.23 -20.62
N PHE A 360 -17.75 0.45 -21.72
CA PHE A 360 -18.58 -0.58 -22.35
C PHE A 360 -17.76 -1.77 -22.86
N LYS A 361 -16.52 -1.54 -23.32
CA LYS A 361 -15.61 -2.61 -23.76
C LYS A 361 -15.14 -3.48 -22.60
N LEU A 362 -15.07 -2.92 -21.40
CA LEU A 362 -14.74 -3.65 -20.18
C LEU A 362 -15.95 -4.35 -19.56
N GLY A 363 -17.16 -4.22 -20.14
CA GLY A 363 -18.37 -4.88 -19.63
C GLY A 363 -19.27 -3.99 -18.78
N PHE A 364 -18.94 -2.70 -18.59
CA PHE A 364 -19.86 -1.75 -17.96
C PHE A 364 -21.18 -1.68 -18.74
N LYS A 365 -22.29 -1.55 -18.05
CA LYS A 365 -23.65 -1.38 -18.56
C LYS A 365 -24.17 -0.03 -18.09
N ALA A 366 -24.71 0.75 -19.03
CA ALA A 366 -25.26 2.07 -18.71
C ALA A 366 -26.26 1.97 -17.54
N ILE A 367 -26.02 2.76 -16.49
CA ILE A 367 -26.92 2.83 -15.35
C ILE A 367 -28.19 3.59 -15.80
N PRO A 368 -29.40 3.01 -15.64
CA PRO A 368 -30.64 3.66 -16.03
C PRO A 368 -31.01 4.75 -15.02
N VAL A 369 -30.38 5.92 -15.14
CA VAL A 369 -30.52 7.05 -14.20
C VAL A 369 -31.98 7.47 -14.05
N GLU A 370 -32.78 7.37 -15.11
CA GLU A 370 -34.21 7.65 -15.11
C GLU A 370 -35.03 6.70 -14.22
N LYS A 371 -34.45 5.57 -13.80
CA LYS A 371 -35.07 4.59 -12.89
C LYS A 371 -34.51 4.67 -11.47
N ILE A 372 -33.62 5.62 -11.18
CA ILE A 372 -33.12 5.90 -9.84
C ILE A 372 -34.15 6.77 -9.10
N GLY A 373 -34.50 6.36 -7.89
CA GLY A 373 -35.50 7.04 -7.06
C GLY A 373 -36.42 6.06 -6.36
N ILE A 374 -37.36 6.59 -5.58
CA ILE A 374 -38.36 5.77 -4.89
C ILE A 374 -39.24 5.11 -5.94
N ARG A 375 -39.19 3.79 -6.01
CA ARG A 375 -40.07 2.99 -6.86
C ARG A 375 -41.35 2.70 -6.09
N LYS A 376 -42.49 2.75 -6.79
CA LYS A 376 -43.71 2.12 -6.26
C LYS A 376 -43.53 0.62 -6.44
N GLU A 377 -43.66 -0.12 -5.34
CA GLU A 377 -43.68 -1.59 -5.36
C GLU A 377 -44.69 -2.14 -6.35
#